data_AF-Q1JLZ3-F1
#
_entry.id   AF-Q1JLZ3-F1
#
_cell.length_a   1.000
_cell.length_b   1.000
_cell.length_c   1.000
_cell.angle_alpha   90.00
_cell.angle_beta   90.00
_cell.angle_gamma   90.00
#
_symmetry.space_group_name_H-M   'P 1'
#
loop_
_entity.id
_entity.type
_entity.pdbx_description
1 polymer ?
#
loop_
_entity_poly.entity_id
_entity_poly.type
_entity_poly.pdbx_seq_one_letter_code
_entity_poly.pdbx_strand_id
1 'polypeptide(L)'
;MVKEIIVLQTPMKDLYFLGRLLMNLNFSLLDEPIPLRGGTILVLEDVCVFSKIVQYCYKYEEDSELKFFDRKMKTIKESEIMLVTDILGFDVNSSTILKLIHADLESQFNEKPEVKSMIDKLVATITELIVFECLENELDLEYDEITILELIKSLGVKVETQSDTIFEKCLEILQIFKYLTKKKLLIFVNSGAFLTKDEVASLQEYISLTNLTVLFLEPRELYDFPQYILDEDYFLITKNMV
;
A
#
# COMPACT_ATOMS: atom_id res chain seq x y z
N MET A 1 -11.87 51.77 10.82
CA MET A 1 -11.12 50.53 11.07
C MET A 1 -12.05 49.36 10.83
N VAL A 2 -12.03 48.83 9.61
CA VAL A 2 -12.77 47.63 9.20
C VAL A 2 -11.72 46.54 9.06
N LYS A 3 -11.84 45.45 9.84
CA LYS A 3 -10.97 44.28 9.70
C LYS A 3 -11.62 43.34 8.69
N GLU A 4 -10.92 43.12 7.59
CA GLU A 4 -11.28 42.18 6.53
C GLU A 4 -11.27 40.74 7.02
N ILE A 5 -12.28 40.00 6.58
CA ILE A 5 -12.42 38.55 6.73
C ILE A 5 -11.58 37.92 5.62
N ILE A 6 -10.45 37.30 5.98
CA ILE A 6 -9.71 36.42 5.08
C ILE A 6 -10.40 35.06 5.11
N VAL A 7 -11.28 34.84 4.13
CA VAL A 7 -11.75 33.50 3.76
C VAL A 7 -10.58 32.82 3.04
N LEU A 8 -9.88 31.92 3.73
CA LEU A 8 -8.92 31.02 3.09
C LEU A 8 -9.72 30.08 2.18
N GLN A 9 -9.79 30.42 0.89
CA GLN A 9 -10.22 29.51 -0.16
C GLN A 9 -9.27 28.32 -0.21
N THR A 10 -9.77 27.15 0.17
CA THR A 10 -9.14 25.86 -0.09
C THR A 10 -8.90 25.73 -1.60
N PRO A 11 -7.69 25.41 -2.06
CA PRO A 11 -7.40 25.36 -3.49
C PRO A 11 -8.21 24.24 -4.17
N MET A 12 -8.97 24.62 -5.20
CA MET A 12 -9.85 23.79 -6.03
C MET A 12 -9.21 22.54 -6.65
N LYS A 13 -7.88 22.33 -6.51
CA LYS A 13 -7.18 21.11 -6.94
C LYS A 13 -7.44 19.91 -6.03
N ASP A 14 -7.73 20.13 -4.75
CA ASP A 14 -7.98 19.04 -3.80
C ASP A 14 -9.34 18.36 -4.04
N LEU A 15 -10.33 19.10 -4.57
CA LEU A 15 -11.65 18.52 -4.92
C LEU A 15 -11.59 17.52 -6.08
N TYR A 16 -10.70 17.74 -7.06
CA TYR A 16 -10.53 16.80 -8.18
C TYR A 16 -9.78 15.53 -7.76
N PHE A 17 -8.91 15.60 -6.75
CA PHE A 17 -8.23 14.44 -6.15
C PHE A 17 -9.12 13.65 -5.17
N LEU A 18 -9.95 14.34 -4.38
CA LEU A 18 -11.04 13.75 -3.58
C LEU A 18 -12.06 12.97 -4.44
N GLY A 19 -12.10 13.22 -5.75
CA GLY A 19 -12.92 12.52 -6.73
C GLY A 19 -12.50 11.07 -7.01
N ARG A 20 -11.24 10.69 -6.73
CA ARG A 20 -10.65 9.41 -7.19
C ARG A 20 -10.58 8.29 -6.14
N LEU A 21 -10.80 8.55 -4.86
CA LEU A 21 -10.43 7.62 -3.77
C LEU A 21 -11.55 7.27 -2.77
N LEU A 22 -12.81 7.51 -3.12
CA LEU A 22 -13.90 6.95 -2.32
C LEU A 22 -14.24 5.56 -2.82
N MET A 23 -14.00 4.60 -1.94
CA MET A 23 -14.47 3.24 -2.05
C MET A 23 -15.56 3.03 -1.01
N ASN A 24 -16.44 2.06 -1.22
CA ASN A 24 -17.45 1.68 -0.27
C ASN A 24 -17.35 0.17 -0.03
N LEU A 25 -17.65 -0.24 1.18
CA LEU A 25 -17.84 -1.62 1.59
C LEU A 25 -19.32 -1.86 1.84
N ASN A 26 -19.87 -2.94 1.29
CA ASN A 26 -21.23 -3.36 1.56
C ASN A 26 -21.31 -4.89 1.72
N PHE A 27 -22.19 -5.35 2.59
CA PHE A 27 -22.54 -6.76 2.76
C PHE A 27 -23.95 -6.87 3.35
N SER A 28 -24.54 -8.07 3.35
CA SER A 28 -25.96 -8.28 3.61
C SER A 28 -26.50 -7.79 4.96
N LEU A 29 -25.65 -7.60 5.97
CA LEU A 29 -26.04 -7.15 7.30
C LEU A 29 -26.00 -5.62 7.44
N LEU A 30 -25.51 -4.90 6.44
CA LEU A 30 -25.48 -3.44 6.46
C LEU A 30 -26.73 -2.86 5.78
N ASP A 31 -27.37 -1.91 6.46
CA ASP A 31 -28.46 -1.12 5.88
C ASP A 31 -27.94 -0.19 4.77
N GLU A 32 -26.76 0.42 5.00
CA GLU A 32 -26.10 1.31 4.05
C GLU A 32 -24.62 0.95 3.86
N PRO A 33 -24.05 1.15 2.65
CA PRO A 33 -22.63 0.94 2.42
C PRO A 33 -21.74 1.84 3.29
N ILE A 34 -20.70 1.26 3.88
CA ILE A 34 -19.71 2.01 4.68
C ILE A 34 -18.72 2.68 3.73
N PRO A 35 -18.55 4.02 3.80
CA PRO A 35 -17.56 4.71 3.00
C PRO A 35 -16.16 4.44 3.55
N LEU A 36 -15.29 3.89 2.70
CA LEU A 36 -13.87 3.72 2.99
C LEU A 36 -13.11 4.94 2.49
N ARG A 37 -12.58 5.74 3.43
CA ARG A 37 -11.80 6.94 3.16
C ARG A 37 -10.60 6.97 4.08
N GLY A 38 -9.40 7.13 3.52
CA GLY A 38 -8.18 7.10 4.33
C GLY A 38 -8.06 5.76 5.06
N GLY A 39 -7.64 5.82 6.33
CA GLY A 39 -7.62 4.66 7.23
C GLY A 39 -8.94 4.54 7.96
N THR A 40 -9.77 3.58 7.55
CA THR A 40 -11.08 3.30 8.14
C THR A 40 -10.97 2.13 9.10
N ILE A 41 -11.44 2.30 10.34
CA ILE A 41 -11.53 1.22 11.34
C ILE A 41 -12.98 0.72 11.36
N LEU A 42 -13.16 -0.58 11.15
CA LEU A 42 -14.44 -1.27 11.25
C LEU A 42 -14.34 -2.35 12.33
N VAL A 43 -15.11 -2.17 13.38
CA VAL A 43 -15.24 -3.10 14.49
C VAL A 43 -16.46 -3.99 14.26
N LEU A 44 -16.28 -5.29 14.40
CA LEU A 44 -17.35 -6.28 14.34
C LEU A 44 -17.37 -7.01 15.69
N GLU A 45 -18.32 -6.67 16.57
CA GLU A 45 -18.36 -7.20 17.95
C GLU A 45 -18.75 -8.68 17.98
N ASP A 46 -19.69 -9.10 17.14
CA ASP A 46 -20.06 -10.51 17.01
C ASP A 46 -18.94 -11.32 16.34
N VAL A 47 -18.42 -12.31 17.06
CA VAL A 47 -17.30 -13.16 16.61
C VAL A 47 -17.65 -14.00 15.38
N CYS A 48 -18.91 -14.41 15.22
CA CYS A 48 -19.37 -15.17 14.05
C CYS A 48 -19.38 -14.28 12.82
N VAL A 49 -19.87 -13.04 12.94
CA VAL A 49 -19.82 -12.03 11.88
C VAL A 49 -18.39 -11.69 11.53
N PHE A 50 -17.55 -11.38 12.52
CA PHE A 50 -16.14 -11.08 12.31
C PHE A 50 -15.45 -12.19 11.52
N SER A 51 -15.57 -13.43 11.98
CA SER A 51 -14.96 -14.60 11.32
C SER A 51 -15.49 -14.81 9.90
N LYS A 52 -16.80 -14.60 9.68
CA LYS A 52 -17.45 -14.74 8.38
C LYS A 52 -16.99 -13.66 7.40
N ILE A 53 -16.88 -12.41 7.86
CA ILE A 53 -16.38 -11.29 7.05
C ILE A 53 -14.92 -11.50 6.68
N VAL A 54 -14.07 -11.90 7.62
CA VAL A 54 -12.67 -12.26 7.34
C VAL A 54 -12.59 -13.40 6.32
N GLN A 55 -13.41 -14.44 6.46
CA GLN A 55 -13.49 -15.52 5.49
C GLN A 55 -13.91 -15.02 4.10
N TYR A 56 -14.87 -14.10 4.02
CA TYR A 56 -15.31 -13.47 2.77
C TYR A 56 -14.25 -12.60 2.14
N CYS A 57 -13.40 -11.92 2.92
CA CYS A 57 -12.24 -11.21 2.39
C CYS A 57 -11.25 -12.17 1.71
N TYR A 58 -10.98 -13.34 2.30
CA TYR A 58 -10.10 -14.35 1.70
C TYR A 58 -10.69 -15.05 0.47
N LYS A 59 -12.02 -15.22 0.44
CA LYS A 59 -12.75 -15.83 -0.69
C LYS A 59 -13.35 -14.78 -1.63
N TYR A 60 -12.83 -13.56 -1.59
CA TYR A 60 -13.45 -12.45 -2.29
C TYR A 60 -13.39 -12.65 -3.80
N GLU A 61 -14.56 -12.65 -4.42
CA GLU A 61 -14.78 -12.73 -5.86
C GLU A 61 -15.81 -11.67 -6.27
N GLU A 62 -15.95 -11.42 -7.56
CA GLU A 62 -16.80 -10.31 -8.04
C GLU A 62 -18.29 -10.49 -7.68
N ASP A 63 -18.75 -11.72 -7.49
CA ASP A 63 -20.13 -12.06 -7.08
C ASP A 63 -20.25 -12.44 -5.60
N SER A 64 -19.27 -12.09 -4.77
CA SER A 64 -19.28 -12.39 -3.34
C SER A 64 -20.37 -11.59 -2.59
N GLU A 65 -20.81 -12.12 -1.44
CA GLU A 65 -21.72 -11.44 -0.51
C GLU A 65 -21.12 -10.12 0.01
N LEU A 66 -19.79 -10.09 0.14
CA LEU A 66 -19.03 -8.89 0.49
C LEU A 66 -18.65 -8.17 -0.80
N LYS A 67 -18.97 -6.88 -0.91
CA LYS A 67 -18.70 -6.07 -2.11
C LYS A 67 -17.91 -4.83 -1.77
N PHE A 68 -16.82 -4.63 -2.50
CA PHE A 68 -16.10 -3.37 -2.55
C PHE A 68 -16.34 -2.70 -3.89
N PHE A 69 -16.71 -1.42 -3.89
CA PHE A 69 -16.96 -0.68 -5.12
C PHE A 69 -16.58 0.79 -5.00
N ASP A 70 -16.24 1.41 -6.13
CA ASP A 70 -15.96 2.83 -6.19
C ASP A 70 -17.25 3.68 -6.26
N ARG A 71 -17.11 5.02 -6.27
CA ARG A 71 -18.24 5.96 -6.46
C ARG A 71 -19.06 5.73 -7.73
N LYS A 72 -18.51 5.09 -8.76
CA LYS A 72 -19.20 4.76 -10.02
C LYS A 72 -19.87 3.39 -9.96
N MET A 73 -19.99 2.80 -8.77
CA MET A 73 -20.52 1.45 -8.54
C MET A 73 -19.70 0.36 -9.26
N LYS A 74 -18.44 0.64 -9.60
CA LYS A 74 -17.56 -0.36 -10.20
C LYS A 74 -16.97 -1.21 -9.10
N THR A 75 -17.20 -2.52 -9.20
CA THR A 75 -16.62 -3.54 -8.32
C THR A 75 -15.10 -3.51 -8.38
N ILE A 76 -14.48 -3.65 -7.21
CA ILE A 76 -13.05 -3.81 -7.06
C ILE A 76 -12.72 -5.28 -7.26
N LYS A 77 -11.69 -5.56 -8.03
CA LYS A 77 -11.28 -6.94 -8.30
C LYS A 77 -10.41 -7.48 -7.17
N GLU A 78 -10.42 -8.79 -6.97
CA GLU A 78 -9.52 -9.48 -6.03
C GLU A 78 -8.05 -9.05 -6.22
N SER A 79 -7.59 -8.96 -7.48
CA SER A 79 -6.24 -8.53 -7.82
C SER A 79 -5.89 -7.11 -7.35
N GLU A 80 -6.89 -6.27 -7.10
CA GLU A 80 -6.75 -4.88 -6.64
C GLU A 80 -6.81 -4.76 -5.11
N ILE A 81 -7.11 -5.85 -4.38
CA ILE A 81 -7.14 -5.89 -2.92
C ILE A 81 -5.83 -6.50 -2.39
N MET A 82 -5.32 -5.97 -1.30
CA MET A 82 -4.18 -6.51 -0.56
C MET A 82 -4.67 -6.85 0.86
N LEU A 83 -4.67 -8.13 1.20
CA LEU A 83 -5.15 -8.62 2.49
C LEU A 83 -3.96 -9.08 3.34
N VAL A 84 -3.86 -8.58 4.56
CA VAL A 84 -2.78 -8.87 5.50
C VAL A 84 -3.36 -9.27 6.85
N THR A 85 -3.10 -10.52 7.25
CA THR A 85 -3.42 -11.04 8.59
C THR A 85 -2.14 -11.34 9.37
N ASP A 86 -1.19 -12.02 8.75
CA ASP A 86 0.15 -12.23 9.30
C ASP A 86 1.07 -11.10 8.84
N ILE A 87 1.30 -10.13 9.74
CA ILE A 87 2.13 -8.94 9.47
C ILE A 87 3.60 -9.33 9.31
N LEU A 88 4.12 -10.19 10.19
CA LEU A 88 5.53 -10.58 10.18
C LEU A 88 5.84 -11.54 9.03
N GLY A 89 4.92 -12.46 8.73
CA GLY A 89 5.03 -13.40 7.61
C GLY A 89 4.75 -12.79 6.24
N PHE A 90 4.35 -11.52 6.16
CA PHE A 90 4.09 -10.85 4.88
C PHE A 90 5.38 -10.69 4.07
N ASP A 91 5.45 -11.34 2.90
CA ASP A 91 6.59 -11.26 1.99
C ASP A 91 6.61 -9.95 1.21
N VAL A 92 7.28 -8.96 1.81
CA VAL A 92 7.59 -7.66 1.20
C VAL A 92 8.52 -7.75 -0.02
N ASN A 93 9.23 -8.87 -0.21
CA ASN A 93 10.22 -9.08 -1.25
C ASN A 93 9.75 -10.05 -2.35
N SER A 94 8.43 -10.16 -2.54
CA SER A 94 7.89 -10.96 -3.64
C SER A 94 8.46 -10.50 -4.99
N SER A 95 8.63 -11.43 -5.93
CA SER A 95 9.18 -11.16 -7.26
C SER A 95 8.47 -10.03 -8.03
N THR A 96 7.18 -9.82 -7.76
CA THR A 96 6.39 -8.74 -8.37
C THR A 96 6.76 -7.38 -7.79
N ILE A 97 6.94 -7.29 -6.47
CA ILE A 97 7.35 -6.07 -5.78
C ILE A 97 8.78 -5.68 -6.20
N LEU A 98 9.72 -6.63 -6.18
CA LEU A 98 11.10 -6.39 -6.57
C LEU A 98 11.23 -5.87 -8.00
N LYS A 99 10.49 -6.45 -8.96
CA LYS A 99 10.46 -5.97 -10.34
C LYS A 99 10.01 -4.51 -10.44
N LEU A 100 8.99 -4.13 -9.67
CA LEU A 100 8.54 -2.75 -9.65
C LEU A 100 9.63 -1.87 -9.03
N ILE A 101 10.20 -2.24 -7.88
CA ILE A 101 11.26 -1.45 -7.19
C ILE A 101 12.45 -1.21 -8.13
N HIS A 102 12.92 -2.26 -8.82
CA HIS A 102 14.04 -2.16 -9.74
C HIS A 102 13.74 -1.21 -10.91
N ALA A 103 12.52 -1.24 -11.45
CA ALA A 103 12.11 -0.34 -12.53
C ALA A 103 11.99 1.13 -12.09
N ASP A 104 11.54 1.41 -10.86
CA ASP A 104 11.50 2.80 -10.37
C ASP A 104 12.89 3.33 -10.06
N LEU A 105 13.77 2.54 -9.45
CA LEU A 105 15.16 2.94 -9.27
C LEU A 105 15.83 3.25 -10.61
N GLU A 106 15.59 2.43 -11.63
CA GLU A 106 16.05 2.71 -13.00
C GLU A 106 15.47 4.04 -13.53
N SER A 107 14.17 4.31 -13.32
CA SER A 107 13.59 5.61 -13.71
C SER A 107 14.18 6.79 -12.95
N GLN A 108 14.48 6.65 -11.66
CA GLN A 108 15.12 7.70 -10.86
C GLN A 108 16.54 8.02 -11.37
N PHE A 109 17.28 7.03 -11.87
CA PHE A 109 18.55 7.28 -12.56
C PHE A 109 18.32 8.01 -13.88
N ASN A 110 17.30 7.64 -14.65
CA ASN A 110 16.95 8.30 -15.91
C ASN A 110 16.54 9.77 -15.73
N GLU A 111 15.93 10.13 -14.60
CA GLU A 111 15.58 11.51 -14.24
C GLU A 111 16.80 12.38 -13.88
N LYS A 112 17.97 11.77 -13.61
CA LYS A 112 19.21 12.45 -13.23
C LYS A 112 20.31 12.18 -14.27
N PRO A 113 20.32 12.89 -15.42
CA PRO A 113 21.24 12.63 -16.52
C PRO A 113 22.72 12.65 -16.14
N GLU A 114 23.10 13.51 -15.19
CA GLU A 114 24.48 13.60 -14.70
C GLU A 114 24.94 12.31 -14.02
N VAL A 115 24.10 11.74 -13.13
CA VAL A 115 24.39 10.49 -12.41
C VAL A 115 24.39 9.32 -13.39
N LYS A 116 23.40 9.28 -14.30
CA LYS A 116 23.35 8.25 -15.35
C LYS A 116 24.61 8.25 -16.20
N SER A 117 25.06 9.42 -16.65
CA SER A 117 26.29 9.54 -17.44
C SER A 117 27.54 9.06 -16.68
N MET A 118 27.60 9.25 -15.35
CA MET A 118 28.70 8.71 -14.55
C MET A 118 28.64 7.17 -14.49
N ILE A 119 27.46 6.59 -14.31
CA ILE A 119 27.28 5.13 -14.34
C ILE A 119 27.67 4.57 -15.71
N ASP A 120 27.19 5.16 -16.80
CA ASP A 120 27.50 4.70 -18.16
C ASP A 120 29.02 4.71 -18.43
N LYS A 121 29.75 5.72 -17.93
CA LYS A 121 31.23 5.77 -18.04
C LYS A 121 31.91 4.66 -17.24
N LEU A 122 31.45 4.40 -16.03
CA LEU A 122 32.01 3.33 -15.18
C LEU A 122 31.74 1.96 -15.79
N VAL A 123 30.52 1.75 -16.30
CA VAL A 123 30.13 0.52 -16.99
C VAL A 123 30.99 0.33 -18.23
N ALA A 124 31.16 1.35 -19.08
CA ALA A 124 32.01 1.26 -20.26
C ALA A 124 33.46 0.86 -19.89
N THR A 125 34.00 1.44 -18.82
CA THR A 125 35.35 1.09 -18.34
C THR A 125 35.43 -0.37 -17.88
N ILE A 126 34.44 -0.86 -17.13
CA ILE A 126 34.37 -2.25 -16.69
C ILE A 126 34.24 -3.20 -17.89
N THR A 127 33.38 -2.86 -18.85
CA THR A 127 33.18 -3.64 -20.07
C THR A 127 34.48 -3.74 -20.86
N GLU A 128 35.20 -2.64 -21.07
CA GLU A 128 36.50 -2.66 -21.78
C GLU A 128 37.52 -3.61 -21.12
N LEU A 129 37.60 -3.62 -19.79
CA LEU A 129 38.49 -4.52 -19.06
C LEU A 129 38.09 -5.99 -19.22
N ILE A 130 36.79 -6.30 -19.21
CA ILE A 130 36.29 -7.68 -19.41
C ILE A 130 36.53 -8.12 -20.86
N VAL A 131 36.27 -7.25 -21.83
CA VAL A 131 36.46 -7.53 -23.25
C VAL A 131 37.93 -7.82 -23.57
N PHE A 132 38.85 -7.10 -22.91
CA PHE A 132 40.28 -7.38 -23.05
C PHE A 132 40.61 -8.84 -22.70
N GLU A 133 40.11 -9.34 -21.57
CA GLU A 133 40.28 -10.74 -21.15
C GLU A 133 39.54 -11.72 -22.09
N CYS A 134 38.39 -11.33 -22.64
CA CYS A 134 37.69 -12.16 -23.64
C CYS A 134 38.52 -12.33 -24.93
N LEU A 135 39.25 -11.30 -25.37
CA LEU A 135 40.11 -11.36 -26.55
C LEU A 135 41.37 -12.20 -26.33
N GLU A 136 41.86 -12.30 -25.09
CA GLU A 136 42.97 -13.20 -24.74
C GLU A 136 42.53 -14.67 -24.69
N ASN A 137 41.23 -14.95 -24.71
CA ASN A 137 40.70 -16.31 -24.71
C ASN A 137 40.91 -17.00 -26.07
N GLU A 138 41.12 -18.32 -26.06
CA GLU A 138 41.27 -19.12 -27.27
C GLU A 138 39.95 -19.27 -28.05
N LEU A 139 38.82 -19.03 -27.40
CA LEU A 139 37.48 -19.11 -27.98
C LEU A 139 37.04 -17.77 -28.58
N ASP A 140 36.23 -17.84 -29.64
CA ASP A 140 35.57 -16.68 -30.21
C ASP A 140 34.33 -16.34 -29.36
N LEU A 141 34.46 -15.33 -28.49
CA LEU A 141 33.45 -14.95 -27.50
C LEU A 141 32.69 -13.70 -27.93
N GLU A 142 31.36 -13.75 -27.80
CA GLU A 142 30.45 -12.61 -27.97
C GLU A 142 29.89 -12.16 -26.61
N TYR A 143 29.48 -10.89 -26.52
CA TYR A 143 28.93 -10.29 -25.31
C TYR A 143 27.90 -9.22 -25.66
N ASP A 144 26.97 -8.98 -24.74
CA ASP A 144 25.96 -7.91 -24.82
C ASP A 144 26.37 -6.73 -23.92
N GLU A 145 25.54 -5.69 -23.84
CA GLU A 145 25.74 -4.56 -22.94
C GLU A 145 25.36 -4.85 -21.48
N ILE A 146 25.99 -4.14 -20.54
CA ILE A 146 25.60 -4.17 -19.13
C ILE A 146 24.62 -3.02 -18.87
N THR A 147 23.38 -3.35 -18.50
CA THR A 147 22.34 -2.34 -18.24
C THR A 147 22.27 -1.93 -16.76
N ILE A 148 21.73 -0.74 -16.48
CA ILE A 148 21.50 -0.26 -15.10
C ILE A 148 20.59 -1.24 -14.33
N LEU A 149 19.57 -1.80 -15.00
CA LEU A 149 18.65 -2.75 -14.39
C LEU A 149 19.36 -4.05 -13.97
N GLU A 150 20.32 -4.54 -14.76
CA GLU A 150 21.13 -5.72 -14.42
C GLU A 150 22.08 -5.44 -13.26
N LEU A 151 22.65 -4.23 -13.19
CA LEU A 151 23.45 -3.81 -12.03
C LEU A 151 22.61 -3.78 -10.75
N ILE A 152 21.40 -3.22 -10.80
CA ILE A 152 20.47 -3.18 -9.65
C ILE A 152 20.12 -4.60 -9.19
N LYS A 153 19.82 -5.50 -10.12
CA LYS A 153 19.52 -6.91 -9.81
C LYS A 153 20.73 -7.63 -9.21
N SER A 154 21.91 -7.42 -9.78
CA SER A 154 23.16 -8.05 -9.35
C SER A 154 23.63 -7.55 -7.98
N LEU A 155 23.34 -6.29 -7.65
CA LEU A 155 23.56 -5.74 -6.31
C LEU A 155 22.65 -6.38 -5.25
N GLY A 156 21.56 -7.04 -5.65
CA GLY A 156 20.63 -7.70 -4.74
C GLY A 156 19.71 -6.73 -4.01
N VAL A 157 19.35 -5.61 -4.64
CA VAL A 157 18.46 -4.60 -4.06
C VAL A 157 17.11 -5.21 -3.71
N LYS A 158 16.72 -5.09 -2.44
CA LYS A 158 15.48 -5.61 -1.86
C LYS A 158 15.04 -4.74 -0.68
N VAL A 159 13.77 -4.86 -0.29
CA VAL A 159 13.24 -4.20 0.91
C VAL A 159 13.90 -4.81 2.13
N GLU A 160 14.39 -3.94 3.01
CA GLU A 160 14.91 -4.36 4.30
C GLU A 160 13.80 -5.03 5.10
N THR A 161 14.11 -6.20 5.68
CA THR A 161 13.13 -7.04 6.40
C THR A 161 13.51 -7.24 7.86
N GLN A 162 14.59 -6.60 8.31
CA GLN A 162 14.91 -6.48 9.72
C GLN A 162 14.07 -5.33 10.28
N SER A 163 12.75 -5.55 10.35
CA SER A 163 11.88 -4.75 11.20
C SER A 163 12.05 -5.29 12.61
N ASP A 164 12.38 -4.42 13.56
CA ASP A 164 12.53 -4.82 14.96
C ASP A 164 11.16 -5.03 15.61
N THR A 165 10.11 -4.40 15.05
CA THR A 165 8.74 -4.41 15.61
C THR A 165 7.63 -4.65 14.59
N ILE A 166 6.46 -5.09 15.07
CA ILE A 166 5.24 -5.26 14.27
C ILE A 166 4.79 -3.91 13.69
N PHE A 167 4.98 -2.81 14.43
CA PHE A 167 4.64 -1.47 13.98
C PHE A 167 5.47 -1.03 12.76
N GLU A 168 6.80 -1.20 12.80
CA GLU A 168 7.67 -0.91 11.66
C GLU A 168 7.29 -1.75 10.44
N LYS A 169 6.95 -3.03 10.67
CA LYS A 169 6.47 -3.91 9.61
C LYS A 169 5.15 -3.42 8.98
N CYS A 170 4.21 -2.93 9.77
CA CYS A 170 2.99 -2.29 9.26
C CYS A 170 3.31 -1.07 8.39
N LEU A 171 4.29 -0.24 8.78
CA LEU A 171 4.74 0.90 7.99
C LEU A 171 5.38 0.47 6.66
N GLU A 172 6.24 -0.56 6.66
CA GLU A 172 6.80 -1.14 5.43
C GLU A 172 5.69 -1.60 4.47
N ILE A 173 4.68 -2.31 5.01
CA ILE A 173 3.54 -2.79 4.22
C ILE A 173 2.78 -1.61 3.61
N LEU A 174 2.57 -0.51 4.34
CA LEU A 174 1.94 0.70 3.83
C LEU A 174 2.77 1.36 2.72
N GLN A 175 4.09 1.43 2.88
CA GLN A 175 5.01 1.97 1.86
C GLN A 175 4.95 1.14 0.57
N ILE A 176 4.93 -0.19 0.69
CA ILE A 176 4.79 -1.10 -0.44
C ILE A 176 3.42 -0.96 -1.08
N PHE A 177 2.35 -0.90 -0.29
CA PHE A 177 1.00 -0.72 -0.82
C PHE A 177 0.87 0.58 -1.63
N LYS A 178 1.43 1.69 -1.11
CA LYS A 178 1.54 2.97 -1.86
C LYS A 178 2.24 2.81 -3.20
N TYR A 179 3.28 1.98 -3.22
CA TYR A 179 4.09 1.72 -4.39
C TYR A 179 3.39 0.83 -5.43
N LEU A 180 2.54 -0.10 -4.97
CA LEU A 180 1.74 -1.00 -5.80
C LEU A 180 0.51 -0.30 -6.39
N THR A 181 0.68 0.54 -7.42
CA THR A 181 -0.40 1.32 -8.06
C THR A 181 -1.62 0.53 -8.56
N LYS A 182 -1.48 -0.79 -8.79
CA LYS A 182 -2.59 -1.68 -9.16
C LYS A 182 -3.45 -2.09 -7.98
N LYS A 183 -2.91 -2.05 -6.76
CA LYS A 183 -3.64 -2.29 -5.51
C LYS A 183 -4.34 -0.99 -5.11
N LYS A 184 -5.62 -1.09 -4.74
CA LYS A 184 -6.49 0.04 -4.41
C LYS A 184 -6.96 0.03 -2.96
N LEU A 185 -7.03 -1.14 -2.35
CA LEU A 185 -7.45 -1.32 -0.97
C LEU A 185 -6.47 -2.24 -0.24
N LEU A 186 -5.99 -1.79 0.91
CA LEU A 186 -5.27 -2.61 1.88
C LEU A 186 -6.22 -2.94 3.03
N ILE A 187 -6.26 -4.20 3.44
CA ILE A 187 -7.04 -4.67 4.59
C ILE A 187 -6.08 -5.31 5.58
N PHE A 188 -6.01 -4.74 6.78
CA PHE A 188 -5.40 -5.39 7.93
C PHE A 188 -6.48 -6.10 8.74
N VAL A 189 -6.22 -7.37 9.10
CA VAL A 189 -7.13 -8.18 9.89
C VAL A 189 -6.59 -8.31 11.31
N ASN A 190 -7.35 -7.80 12.29
CA ASN A 190 -7.04 -7.87 13.72
C ASN A 190 -5.61 -7.42 14.04
N SER A 191 -5.13 -6.37 13.37
CA SER A 191 -3.78 -5.85 13.56
C SER A 191 -3.69 -4.91 14.75
N GLY A 192 -4.80 -4.26 15.12
CA GLY A 192 -4.90 -3.37 16.27
C GLY A 192 -4.54 -4.04 17.59
N ALA A 193 -4.70 -5.36 17.68
CA ALA A 193 -4.29 -6.14 18.85
C ALA A 193 -2.78 -6.04 19.18
N PHE A 194 -1.94 -5.70 18.21
CA PHE A 194 -0.48 -5.60 18.37
C PHE A 194 0.03 -4.17 18.48
N LEU A 195 -0.84 -3.18 18.33
CA LEU A 195 -0.46 -1.78 18.17
C LEU A 195 -0.91 -0.97 19.38
N THR A 196 -0.02 -0.16 19.92
CA THR A 196 -0.34 0.88 20.89
C THR A 196 -1.17 1.99 20.24
N LYS A 197 -1.82 2.81 21.07
CA LYS A 197 -2.60 3.95 20.59
C LYS A 197 -1.76 4.90 19.72
N ASP A 198 -0.54 5.23 20.15
CA ASP A 198 0.33 6.16 19.43
C ASP A 198 0.81 5.59 18.08
N GLU A 199 1.02 4.27 18.02
CA GLU A 199 1.37 3.58 16.77
C GLU A 199 0.19 3.59 15.80
N VAL A 200 -1.03 3.30 16.25
CA VAL A 200 -2.24 3.40 15.40
C VAL A 200 -2.43 4.83 14.89
N ALA A 201 -2.23 5.85 15.73
CA ALA A 201 -2.28 7.25 15.31
C ALA A 201 -1.23 7.55 14.23
N SER A 202 -0.01 7.06 14.40
CA SER A 202 1.08 7.24 13.43
C SER A 202 0.78 6.57 12.08
N LEU A 203 0.18 5.36 12.09
CA LEU A 203 -0.28 4.71 10.86
C LEU A 203 -1.39 5.51 10.18
N GLN A 204 -2.37 5.98 10.93
CA GLN A 204 -3.48 6.79 10.42
C GLN A 204 -3.01 8.12 9.82
N GLU A 205 -2.03 8.78 10.44
CA GLU A 205 -1.39 9.99 9.92
C GLU A 205 -0.68 9.70 8.60
N TYR A 206 0.14 8.64 8.55
CA TYR A 206 0.82 8.23 7.32
C TYR A 206 -0.18 7.94 6.19
N ILE A 207 -1.24 7.18 6.47
CA ILE A 207 -2.31 6.85 5.52
C ILE A 207 -2.97 8.13 4.98
N SER A 208 -3.20 9.11 5.85
CA SER A 208 -3.81 10.39 5.48
C SER A 208 -2.87 11.22 4.59
N LEU A 209 -1.59 11.34 4.96
CA LEU A 209 -0.57 12.07 4.20
C LEU A 209 -0.32 11.46 2.81
N THR A 210 -0.46 10.15 2.70
CA THR A 210 -0.23 9.40 1.45
C THR A 210 -1.50 9.11 0.67
N ASN A 211 -2.67 9.51 1.20
CA ASN A 211 -3.99 9.34 0.60
C ASN A 211 -4.30 7.89 0.21
N LEU A 212 -3.93 6.95 1.09
CA LEU A 212 -4.16 5.52 0.90
C LEU A 212 -5.56 5.14 1.41
N THR A 213 -6.17 4.13 0.78
CA THR A 213 -7.41 3.53 1.29
C THR A 213 -7.05 2.24 2.04
N VAL A 214 -7.19 2.28 3.37
CA VAL A 214 -6.85 1.17 4.27
C VAL A 214 -8.03 0.85 5.16
N LEU A 215 -8.35 -0.42 5.31
CA LEU A 215 -9.38 -0.92 6.21
C LEU A 215 -8.73 -1.75 7.33
N PHE A 216 -9.04 -1.41 8.57
CA PHE A 216 -8.71 -2.20 9.74
C PHE A 216 -9.98 -2.95 10.18
N LEU A 217 -9.96 -4.28 10.04
CA LEU A 217 -11.03 -5.15 10.54
C LEU A 217 -10.69 -5.61 11.94
N GLU A 218 -11.41 -5.13 12.94
CA GLU A 218 -11.13 -5.40 14.35
C GLU A 218 -12.30 -6.11 15.04
N PRO A 219 -12.05 -7.07 15.94
CA PRO A 219 -13.11 -7.74 16.70
C PRO A 219 -13.55 -6.96 17.94
N ARG A 220 -12.88 -5.85 18.25
CA ARG A 220 -13.15 -4.99 19.41
C ARG A 220 -12.76 -3.55 19.09
N GLU A 221 -13.29 -2.60 19.85
CA GLU A 221 -12.96 -1.18 19.70
C GLU A 221 -11.45 -0.95 19.75
N LEU A 222 -10.94 -0.21 18.76
CA LEU A 222 -9.53 0.15 18.67
C LEU A 222 -9.34 1.54 19.27
N TYR A 223 -9.20 1.58 20.60
CA TYR A 223 -9.07 2.81 21.38
C TYR A 223 -10.22 3.82 21.08
N ASP A 224 -9.94 5.12 21.20
CA ASP A 224 -10.83 6.24 21.00
C ASP A 224 -10.71 6.87 19.58
N PHE A 225 -10.23 6.11 18.59
CA PHE A 225 -10.17 6.59 17.21
C PHE A 225 -11.57 6.66 16.57
N PRO A 226 -11.76 7.50 15.53
CA PRO A 226 -12.95 7.49 14.71
C PRO A 226 -13.14 6.11 14.06
N GLN A 227 -14.26 5.45 14.34
CA GLN A 227 -14.48 4.07 13.90
C GLN A 227 -15.97 3.77 13.69
N TYR A 228 -16.22 2.81 12.82
CA TYR A 228 -17.53 2.18 12.65
C TYR A 228 -17.58 0.94 13.52
N ILE A 229 -18.68 0.73 14.24
CA ILE A 229 -18.88 -0.47 15.07
C ILE A 229 -20.20 -1.11 14.63
N LEU A 230 -20.14 -2.38 14.28
CA LEU A 230 -21.32 -3.22 14.10
C LEU A 230 -21.51 -4.01 15.40
N ASP A 231 -22.56 -3.66 16.14
CA ASP A 231 -22.88 -4.29 17.42
C ASP A 231 -23.47 -5.70 17.26
N GLU A 232 -23.70 -6.40 18.37
CA GLU A 232 -24.29 -7.75 18.39
C GLU A 232 -25.73 -7.80 17.85
N ASP A 233 -26.44 -6.67 17.87
CA ASP A 233 -27.78 -6.51 17.29
C ASP A 233 -27.74 -6.16 15.79
N TYR A 234 -26.55 -6.16 15.18
CA TYR A 234 -26.27 -5.83 13.78
C TYR A 234 -26.59 -4.39 13.39
N PHE A 235 -26.60 -3.48 14.36
CA PHE A 235 -26.76 -2.06 14.12
C PHE A 235 -25.40 -1.39 13.95
N LEU A 236 -25.25 -0.59 12.89
CA LEU A 236 -24.02 0.12 12.61
C LEU A 236 -24.01 1.47 13.31
N ILE A 237 -23.11 1.64 14.29
CA ILE A 237 -22.87 2.90 14.99
C ILE A 237 -21.57 3.55 14.54
N THR A 238 -21.57 4.89 14.51
CA THR A 238 -20.36 5.69 14.33
C THR A 238 -19.90 6.21 15.69
N LYS A 239 -18.63 5.98 16.03
CA LYS A 239 -18.05 6.41 17.32
C LYS A 239 -16.83 7.27 17.10
N ASN A 240 -16.69 8.32 17.91
CA ASN A 240 -15.58 9.28 17.89
C ASN A 240 -15.32 9.95 16.52
N MET A 241 -16.34 10.02 15.65
CA MET A 241 -16.27 10.76 14.39
C MET A 241 -16.43 12.25 14.70
N VAL A 242 -15.36 13.04 14.54
CA VAL A 242 -15.36 14.51 14.73
C VAL A 242 -15.49 15.21 13.38
#